data_AF-A0A2T6C3G1-F1
#
_entry.id   AF-A0A2T6C3G1-F1
#
_cell.length_a   1.000
_cell.length_b   1.000
_cell.length_c   1.000
_cell.angle_alpha   90.00
_cell.angle_beta   90.00
_cell.angle_gamma   90.00
#
_symmetry.space_group_name_H-M   'P 1'
#
loop_
_entity.id
_entity.type
_entity.pdbx_description
1 polymer ?
#
loop_
_entity_poly.entity_id
_entity_poly.type
_entity_poly.pdbx_seq_one_letter_code
_entity_poly.pdbx_strand_id
1 'polypeptide(L)'
;MKNKELHSKKTGFSTPKDYFNSFEDRLFERMKTESVIPTETGFQTPDAYFDSLEDQLSEKLFTTNKTTKVIPLQRKRRYIHYLSYVAAACVVLLIAFHFFSGKDDLTIDNIANSEINSFIENDLIALNNYDVLTVYEEENVDVTSIFEVKLNETETIDYLENRADPYELLLEQ
;
A
#
# COMPACT_ATOMS: atom_id res chain seq x y z
N MET A 1 -29.84 -16.39 17.08
CA MET A 1 -30.53 -16.02 15.82
C MET A 1 -31.56 -14.94 16.15
N LYS A 2 -31.45 -13.73 15.57
CA LYS A 2 -32.35 -12.59 15.83
C LYS A 2 -33.32 -12.46 14.65
N ASN A 3 -34.60 -12.65 14.90
CA ASN A 3 -35.67 -12.51 13.91
C ASN A 3 -35.91 -11.02 13.67
N LYS A 4 -35.60 -10.53 12.46
CA LYS A 4 -35.91 -9.14 12.05
C LYS A 4 -37.30 -9.11 11.44
N GLU A 5 -38.25 -8.48 12.12
CA GLU A 5 -39.56 -8.15 11.55
C GLU A 5 -39.39 -7.11 10.43
N LEU A 6 -39.72 -7.50 9.19
CA LEU A 6 -39.40 -6.75 7.97
C LEU A 6 -40.54 -5.88 7.41
N HIS A 7 -41.63 -5.65 8.15
CA HIS A 7 -42.80 -4.96 7.61
C HIS A 7 -43.40 -3.93 8.58
N SER A 8 -42.79 -2.75 8.72
CA SER A 8 -43.47 -1.60 9.36
C SER A 8 -43.04 -0.23 8.82
N LYS A 9 -42.70 -0.12 7.53
CA LYS A 9 -42.59 1.22 6.92
C LYS A 9 -43.99 1.82 6.79
N LYS A 10 -44.35 2.73 7.70
CA LYS A 10 -45.52 3.60 7.58
C LYS A 10 -45.37 4.43 6.30
N THR A 11 -46.23 4.21 5.32
CA THR A 11 -46.13 4.78 3.97
C THR A 11 -46.45 6.28 3.91
N GLY A 12 -46.50 7.00 5.04
CA GLY A 12 -46.84 8.43 5.12
C GLY A 12 -48.30 8.77 4.79
N PHE A 13 -49.00 7.87 4.10
CA PHE A 13 -50.41 8.02 3.78
C PHE A 13 -51.26 7.39 4.87
N SER A 14 -52.20 8.17 5.40
CA SER A 14 -53.22 7.72 6.33
C SER A 14 -54.58 8.18 5.81
N THR A 15 -55.55 7.28 5.80
CA THR A 15 -56.92 7.60 5.42
C THR A 15 -57.65 8.25 6.61
N PRO A 16 -58.62 9.15 6.36
CA PRO A 16 -59.48 9.68 7.41
C PRO A 16 -60.16 8.57 8.22
N LYS A 17 -60.48 8.88 9.48
CA LYS A 17 -61.24 7.97 10.34
C LYS A 17 -62.58 7.63 9.68
N ASP A 18 -62.95 6.34 9.69
CA ASP A 18 -64.20 5.83 9.13
C ASP A 18 -64.38 6.03 7.61
N TYR A 19 -63.30 6.32 6.86
CA TYR A 19 -63.33 6.53 5.41
C TYR A 19 -63.98 5.36 4.68
N PHE A 20 -63.54 4.12 4.95
CA PHE A 20 -64.03 2.91 4.30
C PHE A 20 -65.40 2.48 4.82
N ASN A 21 -65.70 2.70 6.11
CA ASN A 21 -66.97 2.33 6.73
C ASN A 21 -68.17 3.04 6.08
N SER A 22 -67.95 4.23 5.53
CA SER A 22 -68.99 5.06 4.89
C SER A 22 -68.72 5.28 3.41
N PHE A 23 -67.74 4.58 2.83
CA PHE A 23 -67.38 4.70 1.41
C PHE A 23 -68.49 4.16 0.51
N GLU A 24 -69.02 2.99 0.85
CA GLU A 24 -70.04 2.30 0.07
C GLU A 24 -71.33 3.13 -0.01
N ASP A 25 -71.82 3.63 1.13
CA ASP A 25 -73.00 4.48 1.19
C ASP A 25 -72.83 5.76 0.36
N ARG A 26 -71.68 6.44 0.48
CA ARG A 26 -71.39 7.64 -0.33
C ARG A 26 -71.28 7.33 -1.81
N LEU A 27 -70.74 6.18 -2.19
CA LEU A 27 -70.59 5.76 -3.58
C LEU A 27 -71.98 5.50 -4.19
N PHE A 28 -72.84 4.75 -3.51
CA PHE A 28 -74.20 4.49 -3.97
C PHE A 28 -75.09 5.73 -3.93
N GLU A 29 -74.91 6.61 -2.95
CA GLU A 29 -75.59 7.90 -2.90
C GLU A 29 -75.23 8.75 -4.12
N ARG A 30 -73.94 8.86 -4.46
CA ARG A 30 -73.48 9.55 -5.68
C ARG A 30 -74.02 8.92 -6.95
N MET A 31 -73.95 7.59 -7.11
CA MET A 31 -74.49 6.93 -8.30
C MET A 31 -76.00 7.11 -8.48
N LYS A 32 -76.75 7.30 -7.39
CA LYS A 32 -78.20 7.56 -7.42
C LYS A 32 -78.54 9.03 -7.66
N THR A 33 -77.69 9.96 -7.23
CA THR A 33 -77.89 11.42 -7.41
C THR A 33 -77.27 11.96 -8.68
N GLU A 34 -76.19 11.35 -9.17
CA GLU A 34 -75.56 11.70 -10.44
C GLU A 34 -76.29 11.02 -11.60
N SER A 35 -77.31 11.68 -12.13
CA SER A 35 -77.76 11.51 -13.53
C SER A 35 -76.71 12.00 -14.55
N VAL A 36 -75.42 11.90 -14.22
CA VAL A 36 -74.34 12.75 -14.77
C VAL A 36 -73.41 11.96 -15.70
N ILE A 37 -73.67 10.68 -15.96
CA ILE A 37 -73.00 10.00 -17.08
C ILE A 37 -73.66 10.53 -18.35
N PRO A 38 -73.00 11.42 -19.12
CA PRO A 38 -73.59 11.95 -20.33
C PRO A 38 -73.78 10.77 -21.30
N THR A 39 -74.93 10.71 -21.97
CA THR A 39 -75.16 9.73 -23.05
C THR A 39 -74.28 9.98 -24.26
N GLU A 40 -73.75 11.20 -24.36
CA GLU A 40 -72.77 11.62 -25.35
C GLU A 40 -71.42 10.94 -25.10
N THR A 41 -70.75 10.54 -26.18
CA THR A 41 -69.48 9.82 -26.15
C THR A 41 -68.33 10.73 -25.71
N GLY A 42 -68.12 10.87 -24.40
CA GLY A 42 -66.86 11.32 -23.77
C GLY A 42 -66.19 12.57 -24.36
N PHE A 43 -64.88 12.68 -24.18
CA PHE A 43 -64.08 13.77 -24.74
C PHE A 43 -63.84 13.53 -26.23
N GLN A 44 -64.36 14.42 -27.06
CA GLN A 44 -64.04 14.48 -28.49
C GLN A 44 -62.78 15.31 -28.70
N THR A 45 -61.87 14.81 -29.54
CA THR A 45 -60.72 15.62 -29.98
C THR A 45 -61.20 16.71 -30.94
N PRO A 46 -60.58 17.89 -30.96
CA PRO A 46 -60.86 18.90 -31.98
C PRO A 46 -60.71 18.33 -33.40
N ASP A 47 -61.49 18.87 -34.32
CA ASP A 47 -61.37 18.54 -35.74
C ASP A 47 -59.92 18.76 -36.20
N ALA A 48 -59.39 17.81 -36.98
CA ALA A 48 -58.02 17.82 -37.49
C ALA A 48 -56.89 17.81 -36.42
N TYR A 49 -57.18 17.43 -35.16
CA TYR A 49 -56.15 17.32 -34.11
C TYR A 49 -54.98 16.41 -34.53
N PHE A 50 -55.28 15.25 -35.12
CA PHE A 50 -54.27 14.28 -35.54
C PHE A 50 -53.51 14.69 -36.80
N ASP A 51 -54.04 15.63 -37.61
CA ASP A 51 -53.43 16.07 -38.87
C ASP A 51 -52.14 16.88 -38.62
N SER A 52 -52.06 17.59 -37.50
CA SER A 52 -50.88 18.42 -37.12
C SER A 52 -50.05 17.83 -35.97
N LEU A 53 -50.51 16.73 -35.37
CA LEU A 53 -49.86 16.13 -34.20
C LEU A 53 -48.48 15.58 -34.55
N GLU A 54 -48.34 14.94 -35.71
CA GLU A 54 -47.06 14.38 -36.17
C GLU A 54 -46.01 15.47 -36.38
N ASP A 55 -46.40 16.58 -37.00
CA ASP A 55 -45.53 17.74 -37.25
C ASP A 55 -45.11 18.40 -35.93
N GLN A 56 -46.05 18.64 -35.01
CA GLN A 56 -45.76 19.24 -33.70
C GLN A 56 -44.86 18.35 -32.83
N LEU A 57 -45.07 17.03 -32.88
CA LEU A 57 -44.25 16.08 -32.15
C LEU A 57 -42.83 16.03 -32.71
N SER A 58 -42.71 16.00 -34.04
CA SER A 58 -41.43 16.01 -34.73
C SER A 58 -40.66 17.30 -34.48
N GLU A 59 -41.35 18.44 -34.50
CA GLU A 59 -40.77 19.73 -34.15
C GLU A 59 -40.19 19.68 -32.74
N LYS A 60 -40.97 19.28 -31.73
CA LYS A 60 -40.50 19.26 -30.33
C LYS A 60 -39.35 18.27 -30.07
N LEU A 61 -39.38 17.10 -30.71
CA LEU A 61 -38.40 16.04 -30.46
C LEU A 61 -37.10 16.24 -31.24
N PHE A 62 -37.18 16.76 -32.48
CA PHE A 62 -36.03 16.78 -33.39
C PHE A 62 -35.46 18.17 -33.64
N THR A 63 -36.17 19.27 -33.35
CA THR A 63 -35.62 20.64 -33.53
C THR A 63 -34.85 21.16 -32.32
N THR A 64 -35.07 20.57 -31.15
CA THR A 64 -34.29 20.90 -29.96
C THR A 64 -32.94 20.20 -30.02
N ASN A 65 -32.01 20.79 -30.77
CA ASN A 65 -30.58 20.57 -30.61
C ASN A 65 -30.13 21.17 -29.26
N LYS A 66 -30.65 20.65 -28.14
CA LYS A 66 -30.03 20.86 -26.84
C LYS A 66 -28.70 20.16 -26.91
N THR A 67 -27.64 20.93 -27.16
CA THR A 67 -26.27 20.49 -27.02
C THR A 67 -26.07 20.11 -25.55
N THR A 68 -26.37 18.86 -25.22
CA THR A 68 -25.98 18.30 -23.94
C THR A 68 -24.47 18.43 -23.86
N LYS A 69 -23.96 18.95 -22.74
CA LYS A 69 -22.52 19.12 -22.52
C LYS A 69 -21.88 17.75 -22.41
N VAL A 70 -21.57 17.15 -23.55
CA VAL A 70 -20.88 15.87 -23.64
C VAL A 70 -19.39 16.12 -23.46
N ILE A 71 -18.79 15.42 -22.49
CA ILE A 71 -17.34 15.45 -22.28
C ILE A 71 -16.75 14.31 -23.12
N PRO A 72 -15.90 14.59 -24.13
CA PRO A 72 -15.28 13.53 -24.92
C PRO A 72 -14.28 12.74 -24.07
N LEU A 73 -14.43 11.40 -24.01
CA LEU A 73 -13.55 10.51 -23.25
C LEU A 73 -12.15 10.27 -23.91
N GLN A 74 -11.89 10.85 -25.08
CA GLN A 74 -10.69 10.56 -25.89
C GLN A 74 -9.38 11.22 -25.40
N ARG A 75 -9.37 11.85 -24.21
CA ARG A 75 -8.25 12.72 -23.76
C ARG A 75 -7.01 11.99 -23.22
N LYS A 76 -7.05 10.68 -22.97
CA LYS A 76 -5.98 10.00 -22.19
C LYS A 76 -4.90 9.25 -22.97
N ARG A 77 -4.92 9.22 -24.31
CA ARG A 77 -3.89 8.47 -25.07
C ARG A 77 -2.46 8.99 -24.87
N ARG A 78 -2.28 10.30 -24.71
CA ARG A 78 -0.93 10.90 -24.57
C ARG A 78 -0.28 10.61 -23.20
N TYR A 79 -1.06 10.48 -22.12
CA TYR A 79 -0.54 10.18 -20.78
C TYR A 79 -0.07 8.73 -20.62
N ILE A 80 -0.58 7.81 -21.44
CA ILE A 80 -0.17 6.39 -21.43
C ILE A 80 1.29 6.25 -21.87
N HIS A 81 1.78 7.11 -22.78
CA HIS A 81 3.19 7.09 -23.19
C HIS A 81 4.13 7.55 -22.06
N TYR A 82 3.74 8.56 -21.28
CA TYR A 82 4.51 8.97 -20.10
C TYR A 82 4.55 7.87 -19.03
N LEU A 83 3.45 7.13 -18.84
CA LEU A 83 3.39 5.99 -17.93
C LEU A 83 4.34 4.85 -18.34
N SER A 84 4.48 4.60 -19.65
CA SER A 84 5.41 3.59 -20.19
C SER A 84 6.88 3.91 -19.86
N TYR A 85 7.26 5.19 -19.95
CA TYR A 85 8.63 5.61 -19.62
C TYR A 85 8.94 5.45 -18.12
N VAL A 86 7.99 5.79 -17.24
CA VAL A 86 8.14 5.60 -15.79
C VAL A 86 8.28 4.12 -15.44
N ALA A 87 7.47 3.24 -16.05
CA ALA A 87 7.56 1.80 -15.83
C ALA A 87 8.92 1.23 -16.29
N ALA A 88 9.41 1.64 -17.45
CA ALA A 88 10.73 1.22 -17.94
C ALA A 88 11.87 1.69 -17.03
N ALA A 89 11.83 2.94 -16.54
CA ALA A 89 12.82 3.46 -15.60
C ALA A 89 12.81 2.67 -14.27
N CYS A 90 11.63 2.31 -13.75
CA CYS A 90 11.52 1.46 -12.56
C CYS A 90 12.12 0.07 -12.77
N VAL A 91 11.89 -0.56 -13.93
CA VAL A 91 12.47 -1.87 -14.24
C VAL A 91 13.99 -1.80 -14.35
N VAL A 92 14.53 -0.78 -15.04
CA VAL A 92 15.98 -0.57 -15.12
C VAL A 92 16.58 -0.31 -13.74
N LEU A 93 15.91 0.49 -12.89
CA LEU A 93 16.35 0.75 -11.52
C LEU A 93 16.34 -0.54 -10.68
N LEU A 94 15.29 -1.36 -10.75
CA LEU A 94 15.23 -2.63 -10.02
C LEU A 94 16.31 -3.63 -10.48
N ILE A 95 16.59 -3.69 -11.78
CA ILE A 95 17.67 -4.53 -12.30
C ILE A 95 19.02 -4.00 -11.83
N ALA A 96 19.26 -2.69 -11.97
CA ALA A 96 20.49 -2.06 -11.50
C ALA A 96 20.68 -2.26 -9.99
N PHE A 97 19.62 -2.11 -9.20
CA PHE A 97 19.62 -2.33 -7.76
C PHE A 97 19.91 -3.79 -7.43
N HIS A 98 19.32 -4.76 -8.14
CA HIS A 98 19.62 -6.18 -7.95
C HIS A 98 21.10 -6.50 -8.27
N PHE A 99 21.69 -5.87 -9.29
CA PHE A 99 23.10 -6.09 -9.63
C PHE A 99 24.06 -5.36 -8.69
N PHE A 100 23.66 -4.20 -8.15
CA PHE A 100 24.48 -3.38 -7.27
C PHE A 100 24.37 -3.76 -5.79
N SER A 101 23.25 -4.38 -5.38
CA SER A 101 23.17 -5.13 -4.13
C SER A 101 23.98 -6.39 -4.26
N GLY A 102 25.30 -6.25 -4.07
CA GLY A 102 26.20 -7.36 -3.81
C GLY A 102 25.62 -8.23 -2.70
N LYS A 103 25.74 -9.54 -2.87
CA LYS A 103 25.43 -10.51 -1.82
C LYS A 103 26.57 -10.48 -0.82
N ASP A 104 26.68 -9.39 -0.08
CA ASP A 104 27.38 -9.46 1.17
C ASP A 104 26.51 -10.37 2.04
N ASP A 105 27.08 -11.50 2.45
CA ASP A 105 26.40 -12.42 3.35
C ASP A 105 26.27 -11.67 4.68
N LEU A 106 25.20 -10.90 4.83
CA LEU A 106 24.87 -10.11 6.02
C LEU A 106 24.39 -11.07 7.12
N THR A 107 25.25 -12.01 7.49
CA THR A 107 25.10 -12.81 8.68
C THR A 107 25.44 -11.94 9.89
N ILE A 108 24.74 -12.19 10.99
CA ILE A 108 24.97 -11.50 12.26
C ILE A 108 26.45 -11.66 12.69
N ASP A 109 27.04 -12.81 12.37
CA ASP A 109 28.44 -13.13 12.67
C ASP A 109 29.42 -12.21 11.91
N ASN A 110 29.18 -11.92 10.63
CA ASN A 110 30.06 -11.03 9.86
C ASN A 110 30.02 -9.58 10.37
N ILE A 111 28.85 -9.11 10.81
CA ILE A 111 28.68 -7.80 11.44
C ILE A 111 29.39 -7.74 12.79
N ALA A 112 29.18 -8.75 13.65
CA ALA A 112 29.80 -8.81 14.96
C ALA A 112 31.34 -8.85 14.86
N ASN A 113 31.87 -9.65 13.94
CA ASN A 113 33.32 -9.75 13.73
C ASN A 113 33.92 -8.44 13.20
N SER A 114 33.24 -7.76 12.28
CA SER A 114 33.67 -6.45 11.76
C SER A 114 33.70 -5.38 12.86
N GLU A 115 32.67 -5.37 13.72
CA GLU A 115 32.60 -4.48 14.87
C GLU A 115 33.72 -4.78 15.87
N ILE A 116 33.93 -6.04 16.26
CA ILE A 116 35.01 -6.45 17.18
C ILE A 116 36.38 -6.02 16.63
N ASN A 117 36.66 -6.27 15.35
CA ASN A 117 37.92 -5.87 14.72
C ASN A 117 38.10 -4.36 14.71
N SER A 118 37.03 -3.60 14.48
CA SER A 118 37.07 -2.13 14.53
C SER A 118 37.38 -1.62 15.94
N PHE A 119 36.87 -2.28 16.99
CA PHE A 119 37.17 -1.92 18.38
C PHE A 119 38.64 -2.21 18.75
N ILE A 120 39.21 -3.30 18.24
CA ILE A 120 40.64 -3.62 18.40
C ILE A 120 41.51 -2.61 17.64
N GLU A 121 41.19 -2.33 16.37
CA GLU A 121 42.00 -1.45 15.51
C GLU A 121 42.00 0.01 16.00
N ASN A 122 40.89 0.49 16.57
CA ASN A 122 40.79 1.82 17.14
C ASN A 122 41.30 1.91 18.59
N ASP A 123 41.98 0.87 19.09
CA ASP A 123 42.55 0.80 20.45
C ASP A 123 41.51 1.09 21.55
N LEU A 124 40.25 0.71 21.30
CA LEU A 124 39.13 0.94 22.24
C LEU A 124 39.05 -0.17 23.29
N ILE A 125 39.74 -1.28 23.05
CA ILE A 125 39.93 -2.37 24.00
C ILE A 125 41.32 -2.18 24.60
N ALA A 126 41.39 -1.67 25.83
CA ALA A 126 42.64 -1.55 26.56
C ALA A 126 43.13 -2.94 27.00
N LEU A 127 43.75 -3.66 26.05
CA LEU A 127 44.30 -4.99 26.26
C LEU A 127 45.77 -4.85 26.63
N ASN A 128 46.13 -5.10 27.89
CA ASN A 128 47.53 -5.12 28.29
C ASN A 128 48.13 -6.51 28.00
N ASN A 129 49.44 -6.58 27.73
CA ASN A 129 50.14 -7.84 27.44
C ASN A 129 49.95 -8.89 28.54
N TYR A 130 49.80 -8.46 29.79
CA TYR A 130 49.51 -9.34 30.92
C TYR A 130 48.10 -9.95 30.88
N ASP A 131 47.11 -9.20 30.39
CA ASP A 131 45.73 -9.69 30.25
C ASP A 131 45.66 -10.76 29.15
N VAL A 132 46.38 -10.56 28.05
CA VAL A 132 46.53 -11.55 26.97
C VAL A 132 47.22 -12.81 27.46
N LEU A 133 48.30 -12.66 28.24
CA LEU A 133 49.06 -13.78 28.78
C LEU A 133 48.23 -14.64 29.75
N THR A 134 47.38 -13.99 30.56
CA THR A 134 46.48 -14.70 31.48
C THR A 134 45.46 -15.55 30.72
N VAL A 135 44.86 -15.00 29.66
CA VAL A 135 43.91 -15.74 28.81
C VAL A 135 44.62 -16.86 28.02
N TYR A 136 45.86 -16.63 27.57
CA TYR A 136 46.68 -17.64 26.91
C TYR A 136 46.92 -18.86 27.80
N GLU A 137 47.33 -18.63 29.05
CA GLU A 137 47.62 -19.70 30.01
C GLU A 137 46.37 -20.47 30.46
N GLU A 138 45.22 -19.79 30.55
CA GLU A 138 43.97 -20.40 31.02
C GLU A 138 43.22 -21.18 29.92
N GLU A 139 43.18 -20.66 28.69
CA GLU A 139 42.42 -21.25 27.57
C GLU A 139 43.30 -22.03 26.56
N ASN A 140 44.63 -22.08 26.74
CA ASN A 140 45.58 -22.73 25.81
C ASN A 140 45.41 -22.27 24.34
N VAL A 141 45.09 -21.00 24.12
CA VAL A 141 44.87 -20.44 22.78
C VAL A 141 46.19 -20.33 22.04
N ASP A 142 46.32 -20.87 20.84
CA ASP A 142 47.56 -20.73 20.05
C ASP A 142 47.72 -19.31 19.47
N VAL A 143 48.35 -18.43 20.25
CA VAL A 143 48.61 -17.03 19.91
C VAL A 143 49.57 -16.85 18.73
N THR A 144 50.31 -17.89 18.32
CA THR A 144 51.20 -17.83 17.15
C THR A 144 50.44 -17.73 15.82
N SER A 145 49.16 -18.14 15.82
CA SER A 145 48.26 -17.99 14.68
C SER A 145 47.60 -16.61 14.59
N ILE A 146 47.52 -15.88 15.71
CA ILE A 146 46.88 -14.55 15.82
C ILE A 146 47.87 -13.45 15.42
N PHE A 147 49.13 -13.58 15.82
CA PHE A 147 50.19 -12.67 15.43
C PHE A 147 50.95 -13.26 14.25
N GLU A 148 50.63 -12.82 13.03
CA GLU A 148 51.42 -13.15 11.82
C GLU A 148 52.75 -12.36 11.80
N VAL A 149 53.50 -12.43 12.89
CA VAL A 149 54.84 -11.84 12.99
C VAL A 149 55.84 -12.94 12.65
N LYS A 150 56.34 -12.89 11.41
CA LYS A 150 57.40 -13.77 10.95
C LYS A 150 58.73 -13.29 11.55
N LEU A 151 59.02 -13.73 12.77
CA LEU A 151 60.29 -13.40 13.45
C LEU A 151 61.46 -13.98 12.66
N ASN A 152 62.36 -13.13 12.20
CA ASN A 152 63.60 -13.55 11.56
C ASN A 152 64.59 -13.98 12.65
N GLU A 153 64.97 -15.25 12.66
CA GLU A 153 65.88 -15.82 13.67
C GLU A 153 67.20 -15.03 13.77
N THR A 154 67.75 -14.58 12.63
CA THR A 154 69.01 -13.83 12.62
C THR A 154 68.87 -12.47 13.33
N GLU A 155 67.77 -11.77 13.09
CA GLU A 155 67.53 -10.43 13.62
C GLU A 155 67.11 -10.48 15.09
N THR A 156 66.39 -11.53 15.49
CA THR A 156 66.03 -11.77 16.89
C THR A 156 67.24 -12.16 17.74
N ILE A 157 68.14 -13.02 17.21
CA ILE A 157 69.37 -13.37 17.91
C ILE A 157 70.27 -12.14 18.09
N ASP A 158 70.47 -11.32 17.05
CA ASP A 158 71.28 -10.09 17.14
C ASP A 158 70.71 -9.08 18.15
N TYR A 159 69.39 -8.92 18.17
CA TYR A 159 68.71 -8.05 19.13
C TYR A 159 68.90 -8.52 20.58
N LEU A 160 68.78 -9.83 20.83
CA LEU A 160 68.98 -10.40 22.16
C LEU A 160 70.45 -10.29 22.56
N GLU A 161 71.40 -10.55 21.67
CA GLU A 161 72.82 -10.51 21.98
C GLU A 161 73.34 -9.08 22.25
N ASN A 162 72.80 -8.07 21.55
CA ASN A 162 73.21 -6.68 21.76
C ASN A 162 72.48 -5.97 22.92
N ARG A 163 71.35 -6.50 23.40
CA ARG A 163 70.50 -5.81 24.38
C ARG A 163 70.24 -6.57 25.66
N ALA A 164 70.37 -7.90 25.67
CA ALA A 164 70.33 -8.70 26.88
C ALA A 164 71.73 -8.75 27.49
N ASP A 165 71.85 -8.44 28.78
CA ASP A 165 73.12 -8.61 29.48
C ASP A 165 73.37 -10.13 29.65
N PRO A 166 74.44 -10.70 29.08
CA PRO A 166 74.72 -12.13 29.16
C PRO A 166 74.87 -12.64 30.61
N TYR A 167 75.06 -11.74 31.60
CA TYR A 167 75.11 -12.09 33.01
C TYR A 167 73.73 -12.21 33.67
N GLU A 168 72.66 -11.64 33.09
CA GLU A 168 71.30 -11.73 33.63
C GLU A 168 70.71 -13.15 33.46
N LEU A 169 71.02 -13.80 32.33
CA LEU A 169 70.58 -15.16 32.00
C LEU A 169 71.29 -16.27 32.81
N LEU A 170 72.36 -15.92 33.52
CA LEU A 170 73.11 -16.84 34.40
C LEU A 170 72.62 -16.81 35.85
N LEU A 171 71.75 -15.85 36.21
CA LEU A 171 71.18 -15.73 37.55
C LEU A 171 69.90 -16.56 37.72
N GLU A 172 69.33 -17.05 36.63
CA GLU A 172 68.13 -17.90 36.64
C GLU A 172 68.53 -19.36 36.36
N GLN A 173 69.15 -19.99 37.36
CA GLN A 173 69.21 -21.45 37.52
C GLN A 173 68.73 -21.83 38.92
#